data_AF-A0A7S4I2B8-F1
#
_entry.id   AF-A0A7S4I2B8-F1
#
_cell.length_a   1.000
_cell.length_b   1.000
_cell.length_c   1.000
_cell.angle_alpha   90.00
_cell.angle_beta   90.00
_cell.angle_gamma   90.00
#
_symmetry.space_group_name_H-M   'P 1'
#
loop_
_entity.id
_entity.type
_entity.pdbx_description
1 polymer ?
#
loop_
_entity_poly.entity_id
_entity_poly.type
_entity_poly.pdbx_seq_one_letter_code
_entity_poly.pdbx_strand_id
1 'polypeptide(L)'
;ITSLTAMAEEEFSKLKVDEEEEEEAEEEAEEDPRITQLYAAADKSTPEAFAALVEQVGTANAIVYGGMCTDGPTARAHFIVTAILDADDQSVQESVEERKALLKATVAAGGERSGVCMMAAIESFTLNLEDKEKRDENVAAFDKVLQTIWEYEIVGEDDMRAWQADERAARLLRVTTQGARSLRERGEVFLDWLEHGEE
;
A
#
# COMPACT_ATOMS: atom_id res chain seq x y z
N ILE A 1 18.24 1.87 -66.51
CA ILE A 1 17.96 0.98 -65.37
C ILE A 1 17.98 1.87 -64.14
N THR A 2 16.89 2.60 -63.94
CA THR A 2 16.71 3.48 -62.79
C THR A 2 16.12 2.59 -61.71
N SER A 3 16.88 2.40 -60.63
CA SER A 3 16.69 1.31 -59.68
C SER A 3 15.35 1.41 -58.98
N LEU A 4 14.52 0.37 -59.09
CA LEU A 4 13.30 0.14 -58.30
C LEU A 4 13.55 0.22 -56.78
N THR A 5 14.81 0.12 -56.35
CA THR A 5 15.24 0.27 -54.97
C THR A 5 15.13 1.71 -54.45
N ALA A 6 15.30 2.73 -55.30
CA ALA A 6 15.26 4.12 -54.87
C ALA A 6 13.82 4.63 -54.60
N MET A 7 12.82 4.03 -55.25
CA MET A 7 11.42 4.39 -55.02
C MET A 7 10.82 3.73 -53.76
N ALA A 8 11.42 2.64 -53.27
CA ALA A 8 10.98 1.98 -52.04
C ALA A 8 11.48 2.70 -50.77
N GLU A 9 12.63 3.39 -50.84
CA GLU A 9 13.19 4.11 -49.69
C GLU A 9 12.50 5.47 -49.45
N GLU A 10 11.97 6.12 -50.50
CA GLU A 10 11.22 7.38 -50.36
C GLU A 10 9.80 7.17 -49.79
N GLU A 11 9.15 6.04 -50.08
CA GLU A 11 7.84 5.72 -49.49
C GLU A 11 7.95 5.21 -48.04
N PHE A 12 9.06 4.56 -47.66
CA PHE A 12 9.28 4.13 -46.27
C PHE A 12 9.66 5.28 -45.34
N SER A 13 10.22 6.37 -45.88
CA SER A 13 10.57 7.57 -45.11
C SER A 13 9.35 8.45 -44.78
N LYS A 14 8.31 8.41 -45.62
CA LYS A 14 7.04 9.12 -45.38
C LYS A 14 6.09 8.43 -44.40
N LEU A 15 6.39 7.20 -44.00
CA LEU A 15 5.63 6.43 -43.01
C LEU A 15 6.21 6.55 -41.58
N LYS A 16 7.11 7.51 -41.36
CA LYS A 16 7.72 7.83 -40.05
C LYS A 16 7.29 9.20 -39.51
N VAL A 17 6.07 9.63 -39.81
CA VAL A 17 5.49 10.83 -39.22
C VAL A 17 4.10 10.46 -38.75
N ASP A 18 3.82 10.79 -37.50
CA ASP A 18 2.59 10.53 -36.73
C ASP A 18 2.59 9.19 -35.95
N GLU A 19 3.71 8.84 -35.32
CA GLU A 19 3.62 8.41 -33.92
C GLU A 19 3.38 9.70 -33.12
N GLU A 20 2.13 10.15 -33.10
CA GLU A 20 1.65 11.04 -32.04
C GLU A 20 1.93 10.28 -30.75
N GLU A 21 2.94 10.76 -30.00
CA GLU A 21 3.02 10.57 -28.57
C GLU A 21 1.69 11.09 -28.00
N GLU A 22 0.69 10.22 -27.94
CA GLU A 22 -0.33 10.26 -26.90
C GLU A 22 0.45 10.05 -25.60
N GLU A 23 1.11 11.12 -25.13
CA GLU A 23 1.16 11.41 -23.72
C GLU A 23 -0.31 11.49 -23.30
N GLU A 24 -0.91 10.31 -23.05
CA GLU A 24 -1.94 10.18 -22.03
C GLU A 24 -1.29 10.81 -20.81
N ALA A 25 -1.58 12.10 -20.61
CA ALA A 25 -1.48 12.70 -19.31
C ALA A 25 -2.26 11.74 -18.43
N GLU A 26 -1.53 10.88 -17.70
CA GLU A 26 -2.07 10.13 -16.60
C GLU A 26 -2.65 11.23 -15.70
N GLU A 27 -3.95 11.50 -15.85
CA GLU A 27 -4.70 12.29 -14.88
C GLU A 27 -4.45 11.55 -13.58
N GLU A 28 -3.53 12.08 -12.76
CA GLU A 28 -3.28 11.62 -11.40
C GLU A 28 -4.65 11.41 -10.79
N ALA A 29 -5.04 10.15 -10.63
CA ALA A 29 -6.40 9.82 -10.26
C ALA A 29 -6.67 10.54 -8.95
N GLU A 30 -7.60 11.50 -8.96
CA GLU A 30 -7.86 12.35 -7.80
C GLU A 30 -8.03 11.47 -6.57
N GLU A 31 -7.16 11.66 -5.58
CA GLU A 31 -7.21 10.92 -4.33
C GLU A 31 -8.58 11.12 -3.69
N ASP A 32 -9.14 10.05 -3.12
CA ASP A 32 -10.47 10.11 -2.55
C ASP A 32 -10.53 11.20 -1.46
N PRO A 33 -11.44 12.20 -1.55
CA PRO A 33 -11.45 13.36 -0.64
C PRO A 33 -11.64 12.98 0.83
N ARG A 34 -12.14 11.77 1.07
CA ARG A 34 -12.25 11.16 2.40
C ARG A 34 -10.89 10.88 3.03
N ILE A 35 -9.89 10.49 2.23
CA ILE A 35 -8.51 10.29 2.69
C ILE A 35 -7.93 11.63 3.12
N THR A 36 -8.12 12.70 2.34
CA THR A 36 -7.70 14.06 2.71
C THR A 36 -8.34 14.53 4.03
N GLN A 37 -9.63 14.19 4.26
CA GLN A 37 -10.30 14.51 5.52
C GLN A 37 -9.67 13.79 6.72
N LEU A 38 -9.31 12.51 6.56
CA LEU A 38 -8.63 11.74 7.59
C LEU A 38 -7.22 12.30 7.85
N TYR A 39 -6.45 12.55 6.79
CA TYR A 39 -5.12 13.15 6.87
C TYR A 39 -5.15 14.47 7.66
N ALA A 40 -6.07 15.38 7.33
CA ALA A 40 -6.20 16.66 8.01
C ALA A 40 -6.56 16.55 9.51
N ALA A 41 -7.08 15.41 9.95
CA ALA A 41 -7.49 15.13 11.32
C ALA A 41 -6.45 14.33 12.13
N ALA A 42 -5.50 13.67 11.48
CA ALA A 42 -4.55 12.73 12.11
C ALA A 42 -3.78 13.36 13.27
N ASP A 43 -3.25 14.57 13.09
CA ASP A 43 -2.46 15.28 14.12
C ASP A 43 -3.32 16.06 15.14
N LYS A 44 -4.63 16.11 14.94
CA LYS A 44 -5.55 16.95 15.72
C LYS A 44 -6.52 16.14 16.59
N SER A 45 -6.51 14.83 16.43
CA SER A 45 -7.49 13.93 17.04
C SER A 45 -6.84 13.05 18.09
N THR A 46 -7.61 12.66 19.11
CA THR A 46 -7.21 11.51 19.93
C THR A 46 -7.38 10.22 19.12
N PRO A 47 -6.72 9.11 19.51
CA PRO A 47 -6.87 7.82 18.82
C PRO A 47 -8.33 7.36 18.69
N GLU A 48 -9.14 7.52 19.73
CA GLU A 48 -10.55 7.12 19.73
C GLU A 48 -11.38 8.02 18.83
N ALA A 49 -11.10 9.33 18.83
CA ALA A 49 -11.77 10.29 17.96
C ALA A 49 -11.43 10.03 16.49
N PHE A 50 -10.18 9.70 16.19
CA PHE A 50 -9.75 9.34 14.84
C PHE A 50 -10.42 8.04 14.37
N ALA A 51 -10.45 7.00 15.21
CA ALA A 51 -11.14 5.76 14.88
C ALA A 51 -12.65 5.97 14.63
N ALA A 52 -13.31 6.82 15.42
CA ALA A 52 -14.70 7.18 15.19
C ALA A 52 -14.89 7.98 13.89
N LEU A 53 -13.94 8.86 13.54
CA LEU A 53 -13.97 9.61 12.29
C LEU A 53 -13.86 8.69 11.07
N VAL A 54 -13.02 7.65 11.13
CA VAL A 54 -12.93 6.64 10.06
C VAL A 54 -14.30 6.00 9.77
N GLU A 55 -15.04 5.62 10.82
CA GLU A 55 -16.40 5.07 10.66
C GLU A 55 -17.39 6.11 10.12
N GLN A 56 -17.29 7.35 10.58
CA GLN A 56 -18.16 8.44 10.13
C GLN A 56 -17.96 8.76 8.65
N VAL A 57 -16.71 8.79 8.19
CA VAL A 57 -16.34 9.07 6.80
C VAL A 57 -16.77 7.91 5.90
N GLY A 58 -16.53 6.67 6.35
CA GLY A 58 -16.95 5.46 5.67
C GLY A 58 -16.22 5.19 4.35
N THR A 59 -16.12 3.92 3.99
CA THR A 59 -15.34 3.46 2.82
C THR A 59 -16.18 2.81 1.73
N ALA A 60 -17.51 3.03 1.77
CA ALA A 60 -18.39 2.56 0.71
C ALA A 60 -17.97 3.15 -0.64
N ASN A 61 -17.95 2.31 -1.68
CA ASN A 61 -17.52 2.66 -3.04
C ASN A 61 -16.12 3.29 -3.10
N ALA A 62 -15.22 2.91 -2.18
CA ALA A 62 -13.84 3.37 -2.22
C ALA A 62 -13.18 3.04 -3.56
N ILE A 63 -12.50 4.02 -4.13
CA ILE A 63 -11.60 3.83 -5.25
C ILE A 63 -10.21 3.65 -4.67
N VAL A 64 -9.66 2.45 -4.82
CA VAL A 64 -8.34 2.09 -4.31
C VAL A 64 -7.44 1.87 -5.51
N TYR A 65 -6.45 2.76 -5.67
CA TYR A 65 -5.62 2.85 -6.87
C TYR A 65 -6.47 2.72 -8.15
N GLY A 66 -7.38 3.66 -8.40
CA GLY A 66 -8.21 3.68 -9.63
C GLY A 66 -9.23 2.54 -9.81
N GLY A 67 -9.32 1.57 -8.88
CA GLY A 67 -10.29 0.47 -8.94
C GLY A 67 -11.30 0.51 -7.81
N MET A 68 -12.57 0.21 -8.10
CA MET A 68 -13.59 0.10 -7.05
C MET A 68 -13.29 -1.11 -6.15
N CYS A 69 -13.03 -0.84 -4.86
CA CYS A 69 -12.81 -1.86 -3.86
C CYS A 69 -14.14 -2.25 -3.20
N THR A 70 -14.59 -3.48 -3.41
CA THR A 70 -15.85 -4.00 -2.86
C THR A 70 -15.71 -4.60 -1.47
N ASP A 71 -14.48 -4.76 -0.98
CA ASP A 71 -14.18 -5.32 0.34
C ASP A 71 -14.04 -4.18 1.36
N GLY A 72 -15.09 -3.97 2.15
CA GLY A 72 -15.20 -2.84 3.08
C GLY A 72 -14.03 -2.75 4.08
N PRO A 73 -13.71 -3.83 4.81
CA PRO A 73 -12.54 -3.87 5.70
C PRO A 73 -11.21 -3.53 5.01
N THR A 74 -10.97 -4.08 3.81
CA THR A 74 -9.75 -3.80 3.04
C THR A 74 -9.70 -2.34 2.58
N ALA A 75 -10.80 -1.80 2.06
CA ALA A 75 -10.91 -0.39 1.69
C ALA A 75 -10.69 0.54 2.90
N ARG A 76 -11.23 0.17 4.06
CA ARG A 76 -11.03 0.90 5.32
C ARG A 76 -9.57 0.94 5.73
N ALA A 77 -8.88 -0.19 5.70
CA ALA A 77 -7.46 -0.25 6.02
C ALA A 77 -6.61 0.60 5.07
N HIS A 78 -6.92 0.57 3.76
CA HIS A 78 -6.26 1.43 2.78
C HIS A 78 -6.42 2.91 3.13
N PHE A 79 -7.65 3.36 3.39
CA PHE A 79 -7.91 4.77 3.73
C PHE A 79 -7.12 5.22 4.97
N ILE A 80 -7.06 4.37 6.00
CA ILE A 80 -6.31 4.67 7.22
C ILE A 80 -4.82 4.81 6.90
N VAL A 81 -4.23 3.81 6.24
CA VAL A 81 -2.81 3.77 5.96
C VAL A 81 -2.39 4.94 5.06
N THR A 82 -3.08 5.17 3.95
CA THR A 82 -2.80 6.29 3.05
C THR A 82 -2.95 7.64 3.73
N ALA A 83 -3.90 7.77 4.67
CA ALA A 83 -4.13 9.04 5.36
C ALA A 83 -3.10 9.37 6.44
N ILE A 84 -2.41 8.39 7.03
CA ILE A 84 -1.58 8.64 8.23
C ILE A 84 -0.13 8.22 8.09
N LEU A 85 0.18 7.24 7.23
CA LEU A 85 1.55 6.85 6.97
C LEU A 85 2.16 7.79 5.93
N ASP A 86 3.39 8.18 6.21
CA ASP A 86 4.22 9.05 5.39
C ASP A 86 5.61 8.44 5.36
N ALA A 87 6.07 8.13 4.15
CA ALA A 87 7.40 7.62 3.91
C ALA A 87 8.14 8.48 2.88
N ASP A 88 7.88 9.78 2.80
CA ASP A 88 8.61 10.72 1.94
C ASP A 88 9.88 11.20 2.62
N ASP A 89 9.79 11.55 3.91
CA ASP A 89 10.92 12.03 4.72
C ASP A 89 11.44 11.01 5.76
N GLN A 90 10.73 9.88 5.95
CA GLN A 90 11.08 8.85 6.92
C GLN A 90 10.88 7.43 6.36
N SER A 91 11.31 6.40 7.10
CA SER A 91 10.99 5.00 6.78
C SER A 91 9.55 4.64 7.14
N VAL A 92 9.02 3.59 6.51
CA VAL A 92 7.70 3.02 6.87
C VAL A 92 7.68 2.61 8.34
N GLN A 93 8.79 2.08 8.86
CA GLN A 93 8.92 1.70 10.27
C GLN A 93 8.71 2.91 11.19
N GLU A 94 9.44 4.00 10.96
CA GLU A 94 9.35 5.24 11.75
C GLU A 94 7.93 5.82 11.68
N SER A 95 7.33 5.82 10.49
CA SER A 95 5.96 6.28 10.30
C SER A 95 4.93 5.44 11.09
N VAL A 96 5.06 4.11 11.06
CA VAL A 96 4.21 3.21 11.85
C VAL A 96 4.41 3.45 13.35
N GLU A 97 5.65 3.65 13.79
CA GLU A 97 5.97 3.93 15.19
C GLU A 97 5.39 5.26 15.67
N GLU A 98 5.42 6.30 14.83
CA GLU A 98 4.84 7.61 15.10
C GLU A 98 3.31 7.52 15.20
N ARG A 99 2.69 6.75 14.31
CA ARG A 99 1.23 6.61 14.19
C ARG A 99 0.62 5.47 15.00
N LYS A 100 1.42 4.74 15.78
CA LYS A 100 1.02 3.52 16.50
C LYS A 100 -0.29 3.63 17.28
N ALA A 101 -0.53 4.76 17.95
CA ALA A 101 -1.73 4.94 18.76
C ALA A 101 -3.00 5.00 17.88
N LEU A 102 -2.94 5.71 16.75
CA LEU A 102 -4.04 5.81 15.80
C LEU A 102 -4.29 4.45 15.12
N LEU A 103 -3.23 3.78 14.69
CA LEU A 103 -3.31 2.45 14.08
C LEU A 103 -3.96 1.44 15.04
N LYS A 104 -3.49 1.37 16.29
CA LYS A 104 -4.04 0.47 17.31
C LYS A 104 -5.53 0.73 17.58
N ALA A 105 -5.91 2.00 17.72
CA ALA A 105 -7.32 2.36 17.94
C ALA A 105 -8.21 2.00 16.75
N THR A 106 -7.73 2.22 15.52
CA THR A 106 -8.50 1.90 14.30
C THR A 106 -8.61 0.40 14.05
N VAL A 107 -7.60 -0.40 14.37
CA VAL A 107 -7.66 -1.87 14.35
C VAL A 107 -8.68 -2.36 15.37
N ALA A 108 -8.61 -1.90 16.62
CA ALA A 108 -9.52 -2.30 17.68
C ALA A 108 -11.00 -1.97 17.37
N ALA A 109 -11.25 -0.85 16.69
CA ALA A 109 -12.59 -0.46 16.26
C ALA A 109 -13.09 -1.18 14.99
N GLY A 110 -12.20 -1.78 14.19
CA GLY A 110 -12.51 -2.28 12.85
C GLY A 110 -13.21 -3.64 12.78
N GLY A 111 -13.36 -4.34 13.91
CA GLY A 111 -14.03 -5.65 13.98
C GLY A 111 -13.20 -6.81 13.45
N GLU A 112 -13.88 -7.88 13.02
CA GLU A 112 -13.22 -9.12 12.57
C GLU A 112 -12.33 -8.86 11.35
N ARG A 113 -11.12 -9.44 11.35
CA ARG A 113 -10.10 -9.33 10.29
C ARG A 113 -9.51 -7.93 10.10
N SER A 114 -9.82 -6.95 10.96
CA SER A 114 -9.26 -5.59 10.84
C SER A 114 -7.73 -5.59 10.88
N GLY A 115 -7.14 -6.45 11.71
CA GLY A 115 -5.70 -6.65 11.78
C GLY A 115 -5.12 -7.17 10.47
N VAL A 116 -5.70 -8.24 9.91
CA VAL A 116 -5.27 -8.80 8.60
C VAL A 116 -5.34 -7.76 7.48
N CYS A 117 -6.44 -7.01 7.40
CA CYS A 117 -6.60 -5.94 6.41
C CYS A 117 -5.61 -4.79 6.63
N MET A 118 -5.30 -4.45 7.88
CA MET A 118 -4.28 -3.45 8.21
C MET A 118 -2.90 -3.90 7.74
N MET A 119 -2.52 -5.15 7.99
CA MET A 119 -1.26 -5.73 7.49
C MET A 119 -1.19 -5.68 5.97
N ALA A 120 -2.28 -6.06 5.28
CA ALA A 120 -2.36 -6.00 3.83
C ALA A 120 -2.23 -4.56 3.29
N ALA A 121 -2.79 -3.57 3.98
CA ALA A 121 -2.68 -2.17 3.61
C ALA A 121 -1.26 -1.62 3.81
N ILE A 122 -0.57 -2.00 4.88
CA ILE A 122 0.84 -1.62 5.09
C ILE A 122 1.74 -2.30 4.05
N GLU A 123 1.52 -3.59 3.76
CA GLU A 123 2.20 -4.29 2.65
C GLU A 123 2.03 -3.54 1.31
N SER A 124 0.80 -3.14 1.01
CA SER A 124 0.50 -2.36 -0.18
C SER A 124 1.21 -1.01 -0.18
N PHE A 125 1.17 -0.28 0.92
CA PHE A 125 1.82 1.02 1.04
C PHE A 125 3.31 0.91 0.79
N THR A 126 3.99 -0.06 1.44
CA THR A 126 5.42 -0.31 1.23
C THR A 126 5.75 -0.64 -0.23
N LEU A 127 4.98 -1.52 -0.87
CA LEU A 127 5.27 -1.99 -2.24
C LEU A 127 4.91 -0.97 -3.32
N ASN A 128 4.04 0.00 -3.02
CA ASN A 128 3.60 1.04 -3.96
C ASN A 128 4.24 2.41 -3.67
N LEU A 129 5.29 2.50 -2.85
CA LEU A 129 6.09 3.73 -2.73
C LEU A 129 6.63 4.11 -4.12
N GLU A 130 6.48 5.38 -4.47
CA GLU A 130 6.85 5.93 -5.78
C GLU A 130 8.36 5.96 -5.99
N ASP A 131 9.09 6.40 -4.96
CA ASP A 131 10.55 6.33 -4.94
C ASP A 131 11.00 4.87 -4.84
N LYS A 132 11.61 4.36 -5.92
CA LYS A 132 12.09 3.00 -6.03
C LYS A 132 13.21 2.67 -5.05
N GLU A 133 14.17 3.57 -4.83
CA GLU A 133 15.28 3.30 -3.91
C GLU A 133 14.73 3.18 -2.49
N LYS A 134 13.86 4.11 -2.11
CA LYS A 134 13.20 4.09 -0.81
C LYS A 134 12.28 2.88 -0.64
N ARG A 135 11.55 2.48 -1.68
CA ARG A 135 10.77 1.24 -1.68
C ARG A 135 11.65 0.04 -1.38
N ASP A 136 12.73 -0.14 -2.12
CA ASP A 136 13.59 -1.32 -2.01
C ASP A 136 14.25 -1.38 -0.62
N GLU A 137 14.61 -0.24 -0.04
CA GLU A 137 15.09 -0.14 1.36
C GLU A 137 14.02 -0.58 2.38
N ASN A 138 12.79 -0.08 2.24
CA ASN A 138 11.69 -0.44 3.15
C ASN A 138 11.26 -1.90 3.00
N VAL A 139 11.29 -2.45 1.78
CA VAL A 139 11.05 -3.88 1.53
C VAL A 139 12.14 -4.73 2.19
N ALA A 140 13.40 -4.31 2.11
CA ALA A 140 14.52 -5.03 2.73
C ALA A 140 14.46 -5.01 4.27
N ALA A 141 13.93 -3.93 4.85
CA ALA A 141 13.78 -3.71 6.29
C ALA A 141 12.36 -3.99 6.83
N PHE A 142 11.54 -4.73 6.07
CA PHE A 142 10.13 -4.93 6.45
C PHE A 142 9.96 -5.76 7.72
N ASP A 143 10.93 -6.61 8.07
CA ASP A 143 11.02 -7.30 9.36
C ASP A 143 10.93 -6.33 10.55
N LYS A 144 11.55 -5.15 10.44
CA LYS A 144 11.47 -4.11 11.48
C LYS A 144 10.09 -3.47 11.59
N VAL A 145 9.38 -3.35 10.46
CA VAL A 145 7.98 -2.90 10.45
C VAL A 145 7.12 -3.91 11.20
N LEU A 146 7.30 -5.21 10.93
CA LEU A 146 6.58 -6.29 11.62
C LEU A 146 6.88 -6.31 13.12
N GLN A 147 8.15 -6.17 13.49
CA GLN A 147 8.57 -6.06 14.89
C GLN A 147 7.88 -4.87 15.57
N THR A 148 7.87 -3.70 14.94
CA THR A 148 7.21 -2.49 15.46
C THR A 148 5.71 -2.72 15.66
N ILE A 149 5.04 -3.37 14.70
CA ILE A 149 3.61 -3.70 14.79
C ILE A 149 3.32 -4.62 15.97
N TRP A 150 4.17 -5.63 16.18
CA TRP A 150 4.04 -6.60 17.27
C TRP A 150 4.36 -5.98 18.64
N GLU A 151 5.49 -5.27 18.77
CA GLU A 151 5.94 -4.66 20.04
C GLU A 151 4.94 -3.65 20.60
N TYR A 152 4.30 -2.88 19.72
CA TYR A 152 3.28 -1.90 20.12
C TYR A 152 1.86 -2.50 20.18
N GLU A 153 1.72 -3.79 19.91
CA GLU A 153 0.46 -4.53 19.82
C GLU A 153 -0.56 -3.79 18.93
N ILE A 154 -0.11 -3.30 17.78
CA ILE A 154 -0.99 -2.64 16.79
C ILE A 154 -1.91 -3.68 16.16
N VAL A 155 -1.34 -4.84 15.81
CA VAL A 155 -2.05 -6.01 15.29
C VAL A 155 -1.66 -7.22 16.16
N GLY A 156 -2.63 -8.07 16.47
CA GLY A 156 -2.37 -9.30 17.24
C GLY A 156 -1.61 -10.34 16.42
N GLU A 157 -0.86 -11.22 17.10
CA GLU A 157 -0.06 -12.25 16.45
C GLU A 157 -0.90 -13.18 15.54
N ASP A 158 -2.11 -13.56 15.97
CA ASP A 158 -3.03 -14.39 15.18
C ASP A 158 -3.39 -13.73 13.83
N ASP A 159 -3.62 -12.42 13.82
CA ASP A 159 -3.91 -11.66 12.60
C ASP A 159 -2.66 -11.53 11.71
N MET A 160 -1.47 -11.37 12.30
CA MET A 160 -0.20 -11.36 11.55
C MET A 160 0.04 -12.72 10.88
N ARG A 161 -0.19 -13.83 11.59
CA ARG A 161 -0.10 -15.19 11.03
C ARG A 161 -1.15 -15.42 9.94
N ALA A 162 -2.37 -14.95 10.15
CA ALA A 162 -3.43 -15.06 9.14
C ALA A 162 -3.11 -14.26 7.87
N TRP A 163 -2.55 -13.05 8.01
CA TRP A 163 -2.05 -12.27 6.87
C TRP A 163 -0.92 -12.99 6.13
N GLN A 164 0.06 -13.51 6.86
CA GLN A 164 1.20 -14.25 6.30
C GLN A 164 0.72 -15.45 5.47
N ALA A 165 -0.25 -16.21 5.99
CA ALA A 165 -0.77 -17.41 5.34
C ALA A 165 -1.69 -17.13 4.14
N ASP A 166 -2.28 -15.94 4.02
CA ASP A 166 -3.21 -15.59 2.94
C ASP A 166 -2.47 -14.90 1.79
N GLU A 167 -1.99 -15.67 0.80
CA GLU A 167 -1.36 -15.18 -0.45
C GLU A 167 -2.13 -14.06 -1.18
N ARG A 168 -3.43 -13.90 -0.88
CA ARG A 168 -4.35 -12.96 -1.51
C ARG A 168 -4.73 -11.77 -0.63
N ALA A 169 -4.16 -11.63 0.57
CA ALA A 169 -4.53 -10.58 1.53
C ALA A 169 -4.54 -9.17 0.91
N ALA A 170 -3.51 -8.81 0.13
CA ALA A 170 -3.40 -7.50 -0.53
C ALA A 170 -3.82 -7.48 -2.01
N ARG A 171 -4.50 -8.52 -2.53
CA ARG A 171 -4.83 -8.61 -3.97
C ARG A 171 -5.69 -7.45 -4.50
N LEU A 172 -6.45 -6.81 -3.61
CA LEU A 172 -7.34 -5.69 -3.93
C LEU A 172 -6.62 -4.33 -3.86
N LEU A 173 -5.34 -4.33 -3.46
CA LEU A 173 -4.54 -3.13 -3.22
C LEU A 173 -3.38 -3.03 -4.22
N ARG A 174 -3.60 -3.50 -5.47
CA ARG A 174 -2.60 -3.53 -6.56
C ARG A 174 -1.27 -4.23 -6.24
N VAL A 175 -1.21 -5.04 -5.18
CA VAL A 175 -0.01 -5.82 -4.89
C VAL A 175 0.05 -7.05 -5.81
N THR A 176 1.15 -7.18 -6.55
CA THR A 176 1.41 -8.38 -7.35
C THR A 176 1.72 -9.57 -6.46
N THR A 177 1.37 -10.79 -6.89
CA THR A 177 1.69 -12.02 -6.12
C THR A 177 3.18 -12.16 -5.84
N GLN A 178 4.04 -11.74 -6.78
CA GLN A 178 5.50 -11.78 -6.58
C GLN A 178 5.95 -10.75 -5.52
N GLY A 179 5.41 -9.53 -5.55
CA GLY A 179 5.69 -8.50 -4.55
C GLY A 179 5.25 -8.94 -3.15
N ALA A 180 4.01 -9.43 -3.02
CA ALA A 180 3.48 -10.00 -1.78
C ALA A 180 4.39 -11.10 -1.24
N ARG A 181 4.79 -12.05 -2.10
CA ARG A 181 5.68 -13.16 -1.69
C ARG A 181 7.03 -12.65 -1.18
N SER A 182 7.68 -11.77 -1.93
CA SER A 182 8.99 -11.24 -1.57
C SER A 182 8.97 -10.50 -0.23
N LEU A 183 7.90 -9.76 0.06
CA LEU A 183 7.74 -9.06 1.32
C LEU A 183 7.45 -10.05 2.46
N ARG A 184 6.57 -11.03 2.23
CA ARG A 184 6.15 -12.01 3.24
C ARG A 184 7.21 -13.05 3.56
N GLU A 185 8.15 -13.33 2.68
CA GLU A 185 9.33 -14.13 3.04
C GLU A 185 10.08 -13.52 4.23
N ARG A 186 10.07 -12.18 4.39
CA ARG A 186 10.60 -11.51 5.58
C ARG A 186 9.71 -11.74 6.81
N GLY A 187 8.40 -11.76 6.61
CA GLY A 187 7.44 -12.07 7.67
C GLY A 187 7.54 -13.49 8.20
N GLU A 188 7.90 -14.45 7.35
CA GLU A 188 8.14 -15.83 7.78
C GLU A 188 9.34 -15.89 8.74
N VAL A 189 10.45 -15.23 8.42
CA VAL A 189 11.63 -15.16 9.30
C VAL A 189 11.29 -14.52 10.64
N PHE A 190 10.52 -13.42 10.63
CA PHE A 190 10.10 -12.75 11.87
C PHE A 190 9.17 -13.62 12.73
N LEU A 191 8.18 -14.27 12.13
CA LEU A 191 7.25 -15.14 12.85
C LEU A 191 7.95 -16.40 13.38
N ASP A 192 8.93 -16.93 12.66
CA ASP A 192 9.77 -18.04 13.12
C ASP A 192 10.62 -17.63 14.33
N TRP A 193 11.18 -16.42 14.33
CA TRP A 193 11.86 -15.83 15.48
C TRP A 193 10.92 -15.68 16.70
N LEU A 194 9.67 -15.27 16.50
CA LEU A 194 8.68 -15.21 17.59
C LEU A 194 8.38 -16.58 18.21
N GLU A 195 8.37 -17.65 17.41
CA GLU A 195 8.11 -19.01 17.89
C GLU A 195 9.27 -19.60 18.70
N HIS A 196 10.51 -19.30 18.28
CA HIS A 196 11.71 -19.92 18.85
C HIS A 196 12.44 -19.05 19.87
N GLY A 197 12.08 -17.76 19.96
CA GLY A 197 12.69 -16.78 20.85
C GLY A 197 14.03 -16.22 20.32
N GLU A 198 14.52 -15.16 20.97
CA GLU A 198 15.88 -14.64 20.73
C GLU A 198 16.93 -15.69 21.14
N GLU A 199 17.50 -16.42 20.18
CA GLU A 199 18.80 -17.09 20.39
C GLU A 199 19.97 -16.09 20.34
#